data_AF-A0A7C2TDE3-F1
#
_entry.id   AF-A0A7C2TDE3-F1
#
_cell.length_a   1.000
_cell.length_b   1.000
_cell.length_c   1.000
_cell.angle_alpha   90.00
_cell.angle_beta   90.00
_cell.angle_gamma   90.00
#
_symmetry.space_group_name_H-M   'P 1'
#
loop_
_entity.id
_entity.type
_entity.pdbx_description
1 polymer ?
#
loop_
_entity_poly.entity_id
_entity_poly.type
_entity_poly.pdbx_seq_one_letter_code
_entity_poly.pdbx_strand_id
1 'polypeptide(L)'
;MGIHKTMILVLLASFLLVAASPFPLAPSRLKIKNRTDDLAYVWMLSGETYYYFKVQPGIWIFTVERKVYRSYFRFCNRTSFHRLNLEQGLQITLPSCDRRVPAGEDRMFKIRH
;
A
#
# COMPACT_ATOMS: atom_id res chain seq x y z
N MET A 1 55.30 5.58 15.62
CA MET A 1 54.29 6.54 15.09
C MET A 1 53.33 5.92 14.04
N GLY A 2 53.03 4.60 14.08
CA GLY A 2 52.15 3.96 13.08
C GLY A 2 50.72 3.68 13.55
N ILE A 3 50.54 3.37 14.83
CA ILE A 3 49.29 2.80 15.37
C ILE A 3 48.14 3.83 15.46
N HIS A 4 48.45 5.09 15.76
CA HIS A 4 47.43 6.15 15.80
C HIS A 4 46.86 6.50 14.41
N LYS A 5 47.68 6.43 13.35
CA LYS A 5 47.22 6.70 11.98
C LYS A 5 46.26 5.61 11.49
N THR A 6 46.56 4.35 11.76
CA THR A 6 45.67 3.22 11.39
C THR A 6 44.37 3.23 12.18
N MET A 7 44.40 3.56 13.48
CA MET A 7 43.20 3.60 14.30
C MET A 7 42.22 4.71 13.86
N ILE A 8 42.74 5.89 13.49
CA ILE A 8 41.93 6.98 12.94
C ILE A 8 41.31 6.59 11.60
N LEU A 9 42.07 5.90 10.73
CA LEU A 9 41.58 5.46 9.43
C LEU A 9 40.41 4.46 9.54
N VAL A 10 40.50 3.52 10.49
CA VAL A 10 39.45 2.53 10.75
C VAL A 10 38.18 3.18 11.29
N LEU A 11 38.30 4.14 12.21
CA LEU A 11 37.18 4.91 12.74
C LEU A 11 36.48 5.73 11.65
N LEU A 12 37.26 6.38 10.77
CA LEU A 12 36.70 7.15 9.65
C LEU A 12 35.95 6.24 8.65
N ALA A 13 36.54 5.09 8.30
CA ALA A 13 35.93 4.12 7.39
C ALA A 13 34.62 3.55 7.97
N SER A 14 34.60 3.30 9.28
CA SER A 14 33.42 2.80 10.00
C SER A 14 32.27 3.82 9.99
N PHE A 15 32.58 5.11 10.15
CA PHE A 15 31.59 6.19 10.09
C PHE A 15 30.99 6.36 8.69
N LEU A 16 31.82 6.23 7.66
CA LEU A 16 31.38 6.32 6.26
C LEU A 16 30.47 5.16 5.86
N LEU A 17 30.69 3.96 6.42
CA LEU A 17 29.84 2.79 6.19
C LEU A 17 28.42 2.96 6.76
N VAL A 18 28.29 3.61 7.92
CA VAL A 18 26.97 3.89 8.52
C VAL A 18 26.20 4.91 7.69
N ALA A 19 26.87 5.96 7.19
CA ALA A 19 26.26 6.98 6.34
C ALA A 19 25.83 6.47 4.96
N ALA A 20 26.50 5.44 4.44
CA ALA A 20 26.17 4.81 3.17
C ALA A 20 25.06 3.76 3.26
N SER A 21 24.61 3.39 4.46
CA SER A 21 23.52 2.44 4.59
C SER A 21 22.20 3.06 4.06
N PRO A 22 21.54 2.43 3.08
CA PRO A 22 20.23 2.90 2.66
C PRO A 22 19.28 2.70 3.84
N PHE A 23 18.87 3.79 4.48
CA PHE A 23 17.83 3.73 5.50
C PHE A 23 16.61 3.02 4.91
N PRO A 24 16.16 1.89 5.47
CA PRO A 24 14.99 1.22 4.95
C PRO A 24 13.82 2.19 5.05
N LEU A 25 13.22 2.54 3.90
CA LEU A 25 12.05 3.41 3.87
C LEU A 25 10.97 2.76 4.72
N ALA A 26 10.54 3.47 5.77
CA ALA A 26 9.50 2.99 6.67
C ALA A 26 8.26 2.59 5.86
N PRO A 27 7.60 1.46 6.17
CA PRO A 27 6.46 1.01 5.40
C PRO A 27 5.31 2.03 5.47
N SER A 28 4.49 2.04 4.43
CA SER A 28 3.32 2.90 4.29
C SER A 28 2.04 2.20 4.73
N ARG A 29 1.07 2.98 5.21
CA ARG A 29 -0.29 2.50 5.44
C ARG A 29 -1.13 2.72 4.20
N LEU A 30 -1.70 1.64 3.67
CA LEU A 30 -2.68 1.65 2.59
C LEU A 30 -4.06 1.34 3.17
N LYS A 31 -4.99 2.28 3.06
CA LYS A 31 -6.38 2.10 3.48
C LYS A 31 -7.26 1.87 2.26
N ILE A 32 -7.94 0.73 2.19
CA ILE A 32 -8.89 0.41 1.12
C ILE A 32 -10.28 0.36 1.73
N LYS A 33 -11.14 1.28 1.31
CA LYS A 33 -12.57 1.27 1.63
C LYS A 33 -13.31 0.61 0.47
N ASN A 34 -13.73 -0.63 0.64
CA ASN A 34 -14.57 -1.31 -0.32
C ASN A 34 -16.05 -0.98 -0.05
N ARG A 35 -16.64 -0.13 -0.90
CA ARG A 35 -18.07 0.20 -0.82
C ARG A 35 -18.92 -0.60 -1.81
N THR A 36 -18.33 -1.62 -2.45
CA THR A 36 -19.11 -2.57 -3.24
C THR A 36 -19.88 -3.48 -2.30
N ASP A 37 -20.99 -4.03 -2.78
CA ASP A 37 -21.75 -5.05 -2.03
C ASP A 37 -21.12 -6.46 -2.15
N ASP A 38 -19.97 -6.56 -2.79
CA ASP A 38 -19.29 -7.81 -3.13
C ASP A 38 -17.77 -7.73 -2.84
N LEU A 39 -17.08 -8.86 -2.97
CA LEU A 39 -15.65 -8.99 -2.84
C LEU A 39 -14.92 -8.23 -3.96
N ALA A 40 -13.93 -7.42 -3.57
CA ALA A 40 -13.00 -6.79 -4.49
C ALA A 40 -11.63 -7.48 -4.46
N TYR A 41 -10.97 -7.52 -5.61
CA TYR A 41 -9.62 -8.04 -5.76
C TYR A 41 -8.67 -6.91 -6.13
N VAL A 42 -7.53 -6.85 -5.46
CA VAL A 42 -6.52 -5.81 -5.66
C VAL A 42 -5.19 -6.46 -5.95
N TRP A 43 -4.54 -6.05 -7.03
CA TRP A 43 -3.19 -6.42 -7.38
C TRP A 43 -2.32 -5.19 -7.46
N MET A 44 -1.08 -5.27 -6.97
CA MET A 44 -0.11 -4.19 -7.02
C MET A 44 1.25 -4.73 -7.44
N LEU A 45 1.86 -4.10 -8.45
CA LEU A 45 3.15 -4.50 -9.02
C LEU A 45 4.13 -3.32 -9.04
N SER A 46 5.35 -3.55 -8.58
CA SER A 46 6.47 -2.61 -8.65
C SER A 46 7.79 -3.37 -8.80
N GLY A 47 8.31 -3.50 -10.02
CA GLY A 47 9.48 -4.33 -10.30
C GLY A 47 9.19 -5.80 -9.95
N GLU A 48 10.00 -6.37 -9.05
CA GLU A 48 9.83 -7.74 -8.55
C GLU A 48 8.84 -7.84 -7.38
N THR A 49 8.37 -6.71 -6.83
CA THR A 49 7.41 -6.71 -5.71
C THR A 49 5.99 -6.87 -6.23
N TYR A 50 5.28 -7.90 -5.75
CA TYR A 50 3.88 -8.19 -6.07
C TYR A 50 3.05 -8.35 -4.79
N TYR A 51 1.91 -7.66 -4.73
CA TYR A 51 0.91 -7.87 -3.69
C TYR A 51 -0.45 -8.23 -4.29
N TYR A 52 -1.18 -9.08 -3.57
CA TYR A 52 -2.56 -9.44 -3.88
C TYR A 52 -3.42 -9.41 -2.62
N PHE A 53 -4.57 -8.75 -2.71
CA PHE A 53 -5.52 -8.64 -1.60
C PHE A 53 -6.94 -8.98 -2.07
N LYS A 54 -7.65 -9.70 -1.20
CA LYS A 54 -9.10 -9.91 -1.26
C LYS A 54 -9.75 -8.99 -0.23
N VAL A 55 -10.58 -8.06 -0.66
CA VAL A 55 -11.12 -6.99 0.19
C VAL A 55 -12.64 -7.12 0.23
N GLN A 56 -13.18 -7.63 1.34
CA GLN A 56 -14.63 -7.70 1.56
C GLN A 56 -15.23 -6.28 1.72
N PRO A 57 -16.55 -6.10 1.56
CA PRO A 57 -17.21 -4.83 1.86
C PRO A 57 -16.80 -4.30 3.25
N GLY A 58 -16.42 -3.02 3.34
CA GLY A 58 -15.93 -2.39 4.56
C GLY A 58 -14.59 -1.65 4.41
N ILE A 59 -13.88 -1.47 5.52
CA ILE A 59 -12.58 -0.75 5.56
C ILE A 59 -11.48 -1.74 5.92
N TRP A 60 -10.42 -1.73 5.13
CA TRP A 60 -9.23 -2.56 5.30
C TRP A 60 -7.99 -1.68 5.33
N ILE A 61 -7.04 -2.00 6.22
CA ILE A 61 -5.80 -1.26 6.37
C ILE A 61 -4.64 -2.25 6.26
N PHE A 62 -3.72 -1.99 5.35
CA PHE A 62 -2.55 -2.79 5.08
C PHE A 62 -1.27 -1.97 5.32
N THR A 63 -0.21 -2.66 5.71
CA THR A 63 1.13 -2.11 5.76
C THR A 63 1.90 -2.65 4.56
N VAL A 64 2.37 -1.76 3.70
CA VAL A 64 3.00 -2.09 2.40
C VAL A 64 4.25 -1.24 2.21
N GLU A 65 5.22 -1.70 1.42
CA GLU A 65 6.43 -0.93 1.15
C GLU A 65 6.12 0.43 0.48
N ARG A 66 6.91 1.46 0.81
CA ARG A 66 6.79 2.78 0.18
C ARG A 66 7.40 2.76 -1.22
N LYS A 67 6.56 2.51 -2.23
CA LYS A 67 6.92 2.53 -3.65
C LYS A 67 5.75 3.05 -4.49
N VAL A 68 6.00 3.24 -5.78
CA VAL A 68 4.96 3.51 -6.77
C VAL A 68 4.55 2.22 -7.45
N TYR A 69 3.29 1.84 -7.32
CA TYR A 69 2.75 0.58 -7.86
C TYR A 69 1.88 0.82 -9.09
N ARG A 70 1.99 -0.07 -10.08
CA ARG A 70 0.92 -0.31 -11.04
C ARG A 70 -0.10 -1.22 -10.38
N SER A 71 -1.34 -0.77 -10.32
CA SER A 71 -2.40 -1.44 -9.57
C SER A 71 -3.60 -1.77 -10.45
N TYR A 72 -4.25 -2.86 -10.10
CA TYR A 72 -5.36 -3.47 -10.81
C TYR A 72 -6.44 -3.77 -9.77
N PHE A 73 -7.66 -3.31 -10.00
CA PHE A 73 -8.78 -3.58 -9.10
C PHE A 73 -9.88 -4.25 -9.91
N ARG A 74 -10.30 -5.43 -9.47
CA ARG A 74 -11.47 -6.11 -10.03
C ARG A 74 -12.59 -6.10 -9.03
N PHE A 75 -13.70 -5.49 -9.42
CA PHE A 75 -14.91 -5.36 -8.61
C PHE A 75 -16.12 -5.12 -9.52
N CYS A 76 -17.32 -5.53 -9.10
CA CYS A 76 -18.56 -5.33 -9.87
C CYS A 76 -18.48 -5.78 -11.35
N ASN A 77 -17.82 -6.91 -11.63
CA ASN A 77 -17.52 -7.41 -12.98
C ASN A 77 -16.75 -6.43 -13.89
N ARG A 78 -16.02 -5.48 -13.31
CA ARG A 78 -15.19 -4.51 -14.01
C ARG A 78 -13.76 -4.56 -13.49
N THR A 79 -12.84 -4.12 -14.33
CA THR A 79 -11.43 -3.96 -13.96
C THR A 79 -11.03 -2.51 -14.15
N SER A 80 -10.35 -1.95 -13.16
CA SER A 80 -9.77 -0.60 -13.23
C SER A 80 -8.27 -0.65 -12.96
N PHE A 81 -7.55 0.28 -13.57
CA PHE A 81 -6.10 0.35 -13.53
C PHE A 81 -5.67 1.70 -12.98
N HIS A 82 -4.82 1.71 -11.98
CA HIS A 82 -4.34 2.96 -11.38
C HIS A 82 -2.85 2.87 -11.07
N ARG A 83 -2.20 4.03 -11.02
CA ARG A 83 -0.84 4.17 -10.49
C ARG A 83 -0.95 4.70 -9.06
N LEU A 84 -0.57 3.89 -8.08
CA LEU A 84 -0.63 4.27 -6.67
C LEU A 84 0.74 4.72 -6.21
N ASN A 85 0.87 5.97 -5.77
CA ASN A 85 2.06 6.41 -5.06
C ASN A 85 1.83 6.21 -3.55
N LEU A 86 2.51 5.23 -2.96
CA LEU A 86 2.41 4.94 -1.53
C LEU A 86 3.48 5.66 -0.68
N GLU A 87 4.33 6.48 -1.27
CA GLU A 87 5.30 7.30 -0.53
C GLU A 87 4.62 8.29 0.43
N GLN A 88 3.41 8.74 0.09
CA GLN A 88 2.66 9.76 0.85
C GLN A 88 1.57 9.17 1.77
N GLY A 89 1.42 7.85 1.80
CA GLY A 89 0.25 7.19 2.39
C GLY A 89 -1.00 7.40 1.51
N LEU A 90 -1.81 6.36 1.34
CA LEU A 90 -2.91 6.41 0.37
C LEU A 90 -4.20 5.77 0.90
N GLN A 91 -5.31 6.46 0.67
CA GLN A 91 -6.65 5.91 0.84
C GLN A 91 -7.29 5.68 -0.54
N ILE A 92 -7.71 4.44 -0.80
CA ILE A 92 -8.48 4.06 -1.98
C ILE A 92 -9.92 3.80 -1.55
N THR A 93 -10.88 4.28 -2.34
CA THR A 93 -12.29 4.00 -2.13
C THR A 93 -12.86 3.38 -3.38
N LEU A 94 -13.30 2.13 -3.29
CA LEU A 94 -14.01 1.47 -4.38
C LEU A 94 -15.48 1.92 -4.36
N PRO A 95 -16.08 2.28 -5.50
CA PRO A 95 -17.46 2.76 -5.56
C PRO A 95 -18.46 1.62 -5.37
N SER A 96 -19.73 1.95 -5.12
CA SER A 96 -20.81 0.95 -5.13
C SER A 96 -20.98 0.34 -6.53
N CYS A 97 -21.38 -0.93 -6.60
CA CYS A 97 -21.77 -1.58 -7.85
C CYS A 97 -23.08 -1.01 -8.40
N ASP A 98 -23.95 -0.52 -7.51
CA ASP A 98 -25.19 0.13 -7.89
C ASP A 98 -24.95 1.64 -8.02
N ARG A 99 -25.05 2.16 -9.25
CA ARG A 99 -24.90 3.60 -9.55
C ARG A 99 -26.01 4.44 -8.94
N ARG A 100 -27.11 3.83 -8.47
CA ARG A 100 -28.22 4.52 -7.79
C ARG A 100 -27.92 4.80 -6.32
N VAL A 101 -26.92 4.13 -5.75
CA VAL A 101 -26.54 4.29 -4.35
C VAL A 101 -25.22 5.06 -4.29
N PRO A 102 -25.21 6.25 -3.69
CA PRO A 102 -23.99 6.99 -3.45
C PRO A 102 -22.95 6.13 -2.73
N ALA A 103 -21.69 6.27 -3.12
CA ALA A 103 -20.62 5.51 -2.51
C ALA A 103 -20.57 5.82 -1.01
N GLY A 104 -20.85 4.82 -0.16
CA GLY A 104 -20.59 4.85 1.28
C GLY A 104 -21.76 5.16 2.19
N GLU A 105 -22.97 4.97 1.70
CA GLU A 105 -24.16 4.89 2.53
C GLU A 105 -24.32 3.45 3.06
N ASP A 106 -24.58 3.32 4.36
CA ASP A 106 -24.88 2.04 4.98
C ASP A 106 -26.25 1.53 4.52
N ARG A 107 -26.33 0.26 4.13
CA ARG A 107 -27.60 -0.38 3.76
C ARG A 107 -28.34 -0.86 5.00
N MET A 108 -29.62 -0.48 5.11
CA MET A 108 -30.55 -1.12 6.03
C MET A 108 -31.27 -2.25 5.27
N PHE A 109 -31.10 -3.50 5.70
CA PHE A 109 -31.78 -4.64 5.08
C PHE A 109 -33.23 -4.73 5.59
N LYS A 110 -34.20 -4.70 4.67
CA LYS A 110 -35.61 -4.97 5.00
C LYS A 110 -35.82 -6.48 5.11
N ILE A 111 -35.99 -6.99 6.32
CA ILE A 111 -36.49 -8.35 6.55
C ILE A 111 -37.98 -8.36 6.20
N ARG A 112 -38.38 -9.22 5.25
CA ARG A 112 -39.80 -9.52 5.00
C ARG A 112 -40.15 -10.78 5.79
N HIS A 113 -41.02 -10.64 6.77
CA HIS A 113 -41.77 -11.76 7.35
C HIS A 113 -42.95 -12.09 6.46
#